data_AF-A0A7Y9IAT4-F1
#
_entry.id   AF-A0A7Y9IAT4-F1
#
_cell.length_a   1.000
_cell.length_b   1.000
_cell.length_c   1.000
_cell.angle_alpha   90.00
_cell.angle_beta   90.00
_cell.angle_gamma   90.00
#
_symmetry.space_group_name_H-M   'P 1'
#
loop_
_entity.id
_entity.type
_entity.pdbx_description
1 polymer ?
#
loop_
_entity_poly.entity_id
_entity_poly.type
_entity_poly.pdbx_seq_one_letter_code
_entity_poly.pdbx_strand_id
1 'polypeptide(L)'
;MTEIVRKAGTRMVRAGLAGAAAIVAVAGFQVATAPGAAAEPPGCSAQDHLDHTDILRPGRALCNGGSLLRMQENGDLVLRHIETGRACWHSKTFVAGASATFTPGKGTGPAGQARPYLQVGDHKIYGDNNILDLGSTANVNAKGELWVGYRLVGKC
;
A
#
# COMPACT_ATOMS: atom_id res chain seq x y z
N MET A 1 69.30 14.52 -43.60
CA MET A 1 68.55 14.09 -42.41
C MET A 1 67.55 13.07 -42.90
N THR A 2 67.83 11.81 -42.60
CA THR A 2 67.25 10.61 -43.20
C THR A 2 66.62 9.79 -42.08
N GLU A 3 65.72 8.89 -42.47
CA GLU A 3 65.11 7.78 -41.72
C GLU A 3 63.72 8.01 -41.13
N ILE A 4 62.77 7.09 -41.18
CA ILE A 4 62.36 5.99 -42.09
C ILE A 4 61.18 5.33 -41.34
N VAL A 5 60.12 5.02 -42.07
CA VAL A 5 58.93 4.28 -41.63
C VAL A 5 59.25 2.78 -41.45
N ARG A 6 58.44 2.06 -40.64
CA ARG A 6 58.15 0.59 -40.59
C ARG A 6 58.58 -0.04 -39.25
N LYS A 7 57.96 -1.09 -38.69
CA LYS A 7 56.90 -2.03 -39.08
C LYS A 7 56.45 -2.79 -37.82
N ALA A 8 55.25 -3.35 -37.87
CA ALA A 8 54.70 -4.34 -36.94
C ALA A 8 55.59 -5.59 -36.74
N GLY A 9 55.45 -6.23 -35.58
CA GLY A 9 56.07 -7.52 -35.27
C GLY A 9 55.34 -8.27 -34.15
N THR A 10 54.40 -9.12 -34.52
CA THR A 10 53.77 -10.15 -33.68
C THR A 10 54.78 -11.26 -33.35
N ARG A 11 54.82 -11.76 -32.10
CA ARG A 11 55.11 -13.17 -31.81
C ARG A 11 54.62 -13.59 -30.42
N MET A 12 53.79 -14.64 -30.43
CA MET A 12 53.40 -15.47 -29.29
C MET A 12 54.62 -16.22 -28.71
N VAL A 13 54.59 -16.63 -27.44
CA VAL A 13 54.28 -18.02 -27.00
C VAL A 13 54.54 -18.18 -25.48
N ARG A 14 53.48 -18.66 -24.80
CA ARG A 14 53.33 -19.50 -23.59
C ARG A 14 54.57 -19.84 -22.73
N ALA A 15 54.43 -19.71 -21.40
CA ALA A 15 54.12 -20.81 -20.46
C ALA A 15 54.52 -20.43 -19.03
N GLY A 16 53.68 -20.75 -18.03
CA GLY A 16 54.03 -20.62 -16.62
C GLY A 16 52.79 -20.64 -15.73
N LEU A 17 52.34 -21.84 -15.37
CA LEU A 17 51.24 -22.11 -14.43
C LEU A 17 51.67 -21.89 -12.97
N ALA A 18 50.64 -21.60 -12.16
CA ALA A 18 50.50 -21.84 -10.72
C ALA A 18 50.99 -20.75 -9.74
N GLY A 19 50.02 -20.15 -9.04
CA GLY A 19 50.21 -19.34 -7.85
C GLY A 19 48.89 -18.68 -7.46
N ALA A 20 48.26 -19.15 -6.39
CA ALA A 20 46.87 -18.93 -6.06
C ALA A 20 46.53 -17.53 -5.47
N ALA A 21 45.23 -17.22 -5.57
CA ALA A 21 44.40 -16.46 -4.63
C ALA A 21 44.62 -14.94 -4.48
N ALA A 22 43.72 -14.17 -5.11
CA ALA A 22 42.81 -13.24 -4.42
C ALA A 22 41.84 -12.64 -5.45
N ILE A 23 40.62 -13.18 -5.55
CA ILE A 23 39.54 -12.52 -6.30
C ILE A 23 39.07 -11.36 -5.42
N VAL A 24 39.52 -10.14 -5.74
CA VAL A 24 38.91 -8.92 -5.21
C VAL A 24 37.53 -8.82 -5.82
N ALA A 25 36.53 -9.07 -5.00
CA ALA A 25 35.13 -9.06 -5.38
C ALA A 25 34.74 -7.71 -5.97
N VAL A 26 34.03 -7.80 -7.09
CA VAL A 26 33.42 -6.74 -7.88
C VAL A 26 32.64 -5.79 -6.97
N ALA A 27 32.85 -4.48 -7.14
CA ALA A 27 31.99 -3.44 -6.58
C ALA A 27 30.53 -3.76 -6.94
N GLY A 28 29.77 -4.19 -5.93
CA GLY A 28 28.41 -4.63 -6.08
C GLY A 28 27.55 -3.49 -6.61
N PHE A 29 27.03 -3.65 -7.83
CA PHE A 29 25.80 -2.98 -8.21
C PHE A 29 24.75 -3.34 -7.16
N GLN A 30 24.35 -2.36 -6.36
CA GLN A 30 23.19 -2.50 -5.50
C GLN A 30 21.98 -2.69 -6.41
N VAL A 31 21.54 -3.94 -6.56
CA VAL A 31 20.21 -4.23 -7.09
C VAL A 31 19.26 -3.52 -6.15
N ALA A 32 18.64 -2.44 -6.64
CA ALA A 32 17.50 -1.85 -5.98
C ALA A 32 16.48 -2.98 -5.83
N THR A 33 16.34 -3.52 -4.62
CA THR A 33 15.18 -4.31 -4.28
C THR A 33 14.00 -3.37 -4.44
N ALA A 34 13.34 -3.43 -5.59
CA ALA A 34 11.97 -2.97 -5.71
C ALA A 34 11.23 -3.58 -4.51
N PRO A 35 10.38 -2.82 -3.79
CA PRO A 35 9.52 -3.43 -2.80
C PRO A 35 8.83 -4.60 -3.48
N GLY A 36 9.14 -5.81 -3.03
CA GLY A 36 8.54 -7.01 -3.57
C GLY A 36 7.05 -6.80 -3.59
N ALA A 37 6.40 -7.18 -4.69
CA ALA A 37 4.97 -7.42 -4.69
C ALA A 37 4.70 -8.35 -3.50
N ALA A 38 4.31 -7.75 -2.38
CA ALA A 38 4.24 -8.42 -1.11
C ALA A 38 3.15 -9.47 -1.26
N ALA A 39 3.51 -10.72 -0.99
CA ALA A 39 2.56 -11.81 -0.84
C ALA A 39 1.34 -11.30 -0.07
N GLU A 40 0.15 -11.56 -0.60
CA GLU A 40 -1.11 -11.10 -0.04
C GLU A 40 -1.17 -11.53 1.45
N PRO A 41 -1.28 -10.59 2.41
CA PRO A 41 -1.04 -10.93 3.81
C PRO A 41 -2.20 -11.77 4.36
N PRO A 42 -1.93 -12.82 5.16
CA PRO A 42 -2.97 -13.53 5.89
C PRO A 42 -3.82 -12.51 6.68
N GLY A 43 -5.13 -12.51 6.47
CA GLY A 43 -6.03 -11.61 7.19
C GLY A 43 -7.13 -10.93 6.38
N CYS A 44 -7.40 -11.33 5.12
CA CYS A 44 -8.70 -11.02 4.53
C CYS A 44 -9.78 -11.78 5.30
N SER A 45 -10.44 -11.07 6.22
CA SER A 45 -11.78 -11.45 6.64
C SER A 45 -12.67 -11.35 5.41
N ALA A 46 -13.61 -12.27 5.21
CA ALA A 46 -14.64 -12.15 4.17
C ALA A 46 -15.52 -10.90 4.33
N GLN A 47 -15.31 -10.14 5.42
CA GLN A 47 -15.97 -8.88 5.71
C GLN A 47 -15.44 -7.76 4.82
N ASP A 48 -16.35 -7.12 4.10
CA ASP A 48 -16.12 -6.01 3.19
C ASP A 48 -16.51 -4.66 3.78
N HIS A 49 -17.10 -4.64 4.98
CA HIS A 49 -17.62 -3.44 5.64
C HIS A 49 -17.34 -3.39 7.15
N LEU A 50 -17.34 -2.18 7.69
CA LEU A 50 -17.44 -1.89 9.12
C LEU A 50 -18.81 -1.28 9.39
N ASP A 51 -19.50 -1.80 10.39
CA ASP A 51 -20.63 -1.14 11.02
C ASP A 51 -20.23 -0.44 12.33
N HIS A 52 -21.22 0.09 13.04
CA HIS A 52 -21.05 0.85 14.28
C HIS A 52 -20.56 0.03 15.49
N THR A 53 -20.52 -1.29 15.37
CA THR A 53 -20.05 -2.23 16.40
C THR A 53 -18.65 -2.76 16.10
N ASP A 54 -18.20 -2.60 14.85
CA ASP A 54 -16.90 -3.11 14.39
C ASP A 54 -15.73 -2.19 14.70
N ILE A 55 -14.57 -2.81 14.91
CA ILE A 55 -13.28 -2.13 15.07
C ILE A 55 -12.25 -2.78 14.16
N LEU A 56 -11.73 -2.03 13.18
CA LEU A 56 -10.62 -2.46 12.35
C LEU A 56 -9.30 -2.13 13.05
N ARG A 57 -8.80 -3.12 13.80
CA ARG A 57 -7.54 -3.03 14.53
C ARG A 57 -6.33 -3.01 13.59
N PRO A 58 -5.15 -2.53 14.04
CA PRO A 58 -3.89 -2.67 13.32
C PRO A 58 -3.66 -4.08 12.76
N GLY A 59 -3.14 -4.14 11.53
CA GLY A 59 -2.88 -5.37 10.81
C GLY A 59 -4.11 -6.00 10.16
N ARG A 60 -5.34 -5.58 10.51
CA ARG A 60 -6.59 -6.12 9.94
C ARG A 60 -7.00 -5.39 8.66
N ALA A 61 -7.75 -6.09 7.80
CA ALA A 61 -8.24 -5.53 6.56
C ALA A 61 -9.70 -5.91 6.28
N LEU A 62 -10.41 -5.01 5.61
CA LEU A 62 -11.63 -5.32 4.86
C LEU A 62 -11.22 -5.76 3.46
N CYS A 63 -11.86 -6.79 2.92
CA CYS A 63 -11.54 -7.30 1.59
C CYS A 63 -12.78 -7.52 0.75
N ASN A 64 -12.74 -7.08 -0.50
CA ASN A 64 -13.78 -7.34 -1.48
C ASN A 64 -13.21 -7.35 -2.90
N GLY A 65 -13.43 -8.43 -3.64
CA GLY A 65 -12.84 -8.63 -4.96
C GLY A 65 -11.31 -8.52 -4.93
N GLY A 66 -10.74 -7.75 -5.86
CA GLY A 66 -9.29 -7.51 -5.97
C GLY A 66 -8.76 -6.36 -5.10
N SER A 67 -9.52 -5.89 -4.11
CA SER A 67 -9.16 -4.73 -3.29
C SER A 67 -9.25 -5.02 -1.79
N LEU A 68 -8.36 -4.40 -1.03
CA LEU A 68 -8.40 -4.43 0.43
C LEU A 68 -8.17 -3.05 1.04
N LEU A 69 -8.84 -2.78 2.15
CA LEU A 69 -8.59 -1.62 3.00
C LEU A 69 -7.97 -2.10 4.31
N ARG A 70 -6.70 -1.76 4.55
CA ARG A 70 -5.94 -2.23 5.70
C ARG A 70 -5.64 -1.11 6.67
N MET A 71 -5.93 -1.35 7.94
CA MET A 71 -5.40 -0.54 9.02
C MET A 71 -3.95 -0.98 9.29
N GLN A 72 -2.97 -0.15 8.97
CA GLN A 72 -1.57 -0.49 9.14
C GLN A 72 -1.09 -0.23 10.58
N GLU A 73 -0.02 -0.92 10.99
CA GLU A 73 0.61 -0.77 12.32
C GLU A 73 1.09 0.66 12.60
N ASN A 74 1.51 1.39 11.57
CA ASN A 74 1.92 2.78 11.65
C ASN A 74 0.75 3.77 11.81
N GLY A 75 -0.50 3.28 11.81
CA GLY A 75 -1.70 4.11 11.95
C GLY A 75 -2.32 4.59 10.65
N ASP A 76 -1.78 4.22 9.48
CA ASP A 76 -2.32 4.63 8.19
C ASP A 76 -3.38 3.64 7.72
N LEU A 77 -4.54 4.14 7.33
CA LEU A 77 -5.59 3.33 6.73
C LEU A 77 -5.42 3.40 5.22
N VAL A 78 -5.12 2.26 4.58
CA VAL A 78 -4.68 2.25 3.19
C VAL A 78 -5.52 1.29 2.36
N LEU A 79 -6.08 1.81 1.26
CA LEU A 79 -6.74 1.05 0.21
C LEU A 79 -5.70 0.60 -0.80
N ARG A 80 -5.67 -0.70 -1.11
CA ARG A 80 -4.72 -1.30 -2.03
C ARG A 80 -5.41 -2.23 -3.01
N HIS A 81 -4.85 -2.30 -4.21
CA HIS A 81 -5.09 -3.42 -5.11
C HIS A 81 -4.30 -4.63 -4.63
N ILE A 82 -4.99 -5.75 -4.44
CA ILE A 82 -4.45 -6.97 -3.85
C ILE A 82 -3.29 -7.51 -4.70
N GLU A 83 -3.55 -7.79 -5.98
CA GLU A 83 -2.60 -8.52 -6.83
C GLU A 83 -1.28 -7.76 -7.05
N THR A 84 -1.34 -6.42 -7.05
CA THR A 84 -0.18 -5.58 -7.36
C THR A 84 0.46 -4.98 -6.11
N GLY A 85 -0.21 -5.06 -4.96
CA GLY A 85 0.17 -4.36 -3.72
C GLY A 85 0.09 -2.82 -3.81
N ARG A 86 -0.31 -2.26 -4.96
CA ARG A 86 -0.35 -0.81 -5.22
C ARG A 86 -1.31 -0.12 -4.26
N ALA A 87 -0.82 0.91 -3.58
CA ALA A 87 -1.67 1.79 -2.79
C ALA A 87 -2.45 2.73 -3.74
N CYS A 88 -3.77 2.72 -3.59
CA CYS A 88 -4.68 3.54 -4.40
C CYS A 88 -5.12 4.79 -3.64
N TRP A 89 -5.29 4.65 -2.33
CA TRP A 89 -5.69 5.74 -1.44
C TRP A 89 -5.16 5.45 -0.03
N HIS A 90 -4.92 6.51 0.75
CA HIS A 90 -4.55 6.40 2.15
C HIS A 90 -5.05 7.58 2.97
N SER A 91 -5.33 7.36 4.26
CA SER A 91 -5.87 8.37 5.18
C SER A 91 -4.84 9.41 5.60
N LYS A 92 -3.54 9.12 5.45
CA LYS A 92 -2.43 9.97 5.94
C LYS A 92 -2.47 10.16 7.45
N THR A 93 -3.04 9.19 8.15
CA THR A 93 -2.99 9.13 9.61
C THR A 93 -1.76 8.32 9.96
N PHE A 94 -0.82 8.87 10.71
CA PHE A 94 0.43 8.17 11.06
C PHE A 94 0.56 8.08 12.58
N VAL A 95 -0.46 7.47 13.20
CA VAL A 95 -0.56 7.29 14.65
C VAL A 95 -0.43 5.81 14.97
N ALA A 96 0.75 5.38 15.41
CA ALA A 96 1.05 3.98 15.66
C ALA A 96 0.01 3.32 16.60
N GLY A 97 -0.44 2.11 16.25
CA GLY A 97 -1.45 1.37 17.01
C GLY A 97 -2.88 1.89 16.90
N ALA A 98 -3.14 2.94 16.11
CA ALA A 98 -4.49 3.43 15.87
C ALA A 98 -5.39 2.33 15.27
N SER A 99 -6.68 2.38 15.57
CA SER A 99 -7.70 1.54 14.94
C SER A 99 -8.65 2.42 14.12
N ALA A 100 -9.38 1.81 13.20
CA ALA A 100 -10.47 2.46 12.50
C ALA A 100 -11.84 1.98 13.04
N THR A 101 -12.75 2.92 13.29
CA THR A 101 -14.12 2.63 13.75
C THR A 101 -15.12 3.44 12.95
N PHE A 102 -16.25 2.85 12.60
CA PHE A 102 -17.32 3.56 11.90
C PHE A 102 -18.31 4.19 12.90
N THR A 103 -18.71 5.43 12.64
CA THR A 103 -19.82 6.08 13.33
C THR A 103 -20.93 6.36 12.32
N PRO A 104 -22.16 5.82 12.53
CA PRO A 104 -23.27 6.03 11.63
C PRO A 104 -23.76 7.47 11.68
N GLY A 105 -24.39 7.92 10.61
CA GLY A 105 -25.09 9.19 10.62
C GLY A 105 -26.25 9.16 11.61
N LYS A 106 -26.67 10.34 12.06
CA LYS A 106 -27.79 10.49 13.00
C LYS A 106 -28.76 11.54 12.50
N GLY A 107 -30.04 11.21 12.46
CA GLY A 107 -31.09 12.22 12.31
C GLY A 107 -31.18 12.99 13.62
N THR A 108 -30.90 14.29 13.61
CA THR A 108 -30.95 15.12 14.83
C THR A 108 -32.27 15.89 14.98
N GLY A 109 -33.31 15.44 14.26
CA GLY A 109 -34.59 16.13 14.19
C GLY A 109 -34.54 17.36 13.26
N PRO A 110 -35.27 18.45 13.56
CA PRO A 110 -35.31 19.67 12.72
C PRO A 110 -33.95 20.34 12.50
N ALA A 111 -32.97 20.03 13.34
CA ALA A 111 -31.63 20.62 13.35
C ALA A 111 -30.69 20.05 12.25
N GLY A 112 -31.15 19.09 11.45
CA GLY A 112 -30.40 18.50 10.34
C GLY A 112 -29.88 17.10 10.64
N GLN A 113 -29.00 16.58 9.77
CA GLN A 113 -28.47 15.23 9.90
C GLN A 113 -26.96 15.28 10.16
N ALA A 114 -26.50 14.54 11.17
CA ALA A 114 -25.08 14.30 11.37
C ALA A 114 -24.60 13.28 10.33
N ARG A 115 -23.51 13.61 9.63
CA ARG A 115 -22.92 12.76 8.60
C ARG A 115 -22.21 11.55 9.22
N PRO A 116 -22.29 10.36 8.61
CA PRO A 116 -21.47 9.22 9.02
C PRO A 116 -19.99 9.56 8.83
N TYR A 117 -19.12 8.89 9.58
CA TYR A 117 -17.68 9.02 9.38
C TYR A 117 -16.93 7.77 9.82
N LEU A 118 -15.76 7.57 9.23
CA LEU A 118 -14.76 6.63 9.70
C LEU A 118 -13.74 7.41 10.55
N GLN A 119 -13.60 7.02 11.82
CA GLN A 119 -12.62 7.58 12.74
C GLN A 119 -11.34 6.74 12.64
N VAL A 120 -10.19 7.38 12.44
CA VAL A 120 -8.87 6.74 12.45
C VAL A 120 -7.95 7.56 13.36
N GLY A 121 -7.68 7.07 14.58
CA GLY A 121 -7.09 7.90 15.63
C GLY A 121 -7.99 9.11 15.92
N ASP A 122 -7.44 10.33 15.85
CA ASP A 122 -8.22 11.58 16.00
C ASP A 122 -8.78 12.14 14.68
N HIS A 123 -8.48 11.49 13.55
CA HIS A 123 -8.90 11.95 12.23
C HIS A 123 -10.27 11.38 11.84
N LYS A 124 -11.13 12.23 11.29
CA LYS A 124 -12.46 11.88 10.79
C LYS A 124 -12.51 11.94 9.27
N ILE A 125 -12.79 10.80 8.66
CA ILE A 125 -13.06 10.68 7.23
C ILE A 125 -14.58 10.68 7.06
N TYR A 126 -15.12 11.82 6.67
CA TYR A 126 -16.57 11.99 6.56
C TYR A 126 -17.14 11.29 5.34
N GLY A 127 -18.22 10.54 5.58
CA GLY A 127 -19.10 10.01 4.56
C GLY A 127 -20.23 10.97 4.21
N ASP A 128 -21.25 10.47 3.51
CA ASP A 128 -22.52 11.16 3.30
C ASP A 128 -23.68 10.26 3.70
N ASN A 129 -24.81 10.90 3.99
CA ASN A 129 -26.11 10.30 4.18
C ASN A 129 -27.03 10.71 3.04
N ASN A 130 -28.20 10.08 2.97
CA ASN A 130 -29.32 10.59 2.19
C ASN A 130 -30.56 10.75 3.09
N ILE A 131 -31.62 11.32 2.54
CA ILE A 131 -32.82 11.65 3.33
C ILE A 131 -33.54 10.40 3.90
N LEU A 132 -33.36 9.24 3.29
CA LEU A 132 -34.02 7.97 3.65
C LEU A 132 -33.10 7.03 4.44
N ASP A 133 -31.79 7.23 4.40
CA ASP A 133 -30.78 6.39 5.05
C ASP A 133 -29.59 7.25 5.50
N LEU A 134 -29.27 7.16 6.78
CA LEU A 134 -28.23 7.94 7.44
C LEU A 134 -26.80 7.42 7.19
N GLY A 135 -26.65 6.33 6.43
CA GLY A 135 -25.39 5.63 6.23
C GLY A 135 -25.04 4.79 7.46
N SER A 136 -25.11 3.47 7.28
CA SER A 136 -24.93 2.48 8.36
C SER A 136 -23.58 1.76 8.32
N THR A 137 -22.79 1.93 7.26
CA THR A 137 -21.51 1.25 7.08
C THR A 137 -20.44 2.10 6.42
N ALA A 138 -19.19 1.68 6.57
CA ALA A 138 -18.07 2.01 5.68
C ALA A 138 -17.58 0.73 5.02
N ASN A 139 -17.43 0.70 3.69
CA ASN A 139 -17.15 -0.54 2.97
C ASN A 139 -16.21 -0.35 1.78
N VAL A 140 -15.56 -1.45 1.39
CA VAL A 140 -14.89 -1.57 0.09
C VAL A 140 -15.76 -2.43 -0.81
N ASN A 141 -16.03 -1.96 -2.03
CA ASN A 141 -16.78 -2.77 -3.00
C ASN A 141 -15.84 -3.51 -3.96
N ALA A 142 -16.40 -4.42 -4.75
CA ALA A 142 -15.66 -5.22 -5.73
C ALA A 142 -14.97 -4.41 -6.85
N LYS A 143 -15.26 -3.11 -7.00
CA LYS A 143 -14.60 -2.20 -7.95
C LYS A 143 -13.36 -1.53 -7.35
N GLY A 144 -13.05 -1.78 -6.08
CA GLY A 144 -11.95 -1.11 -5.39
C GLY A 144 -12.27 0.31 -4.98
N GLU A 145 -13.53 0.58 -4.66
CA GLU A 145 -13.97 1.87 -4.13
C GLU A 145 -14.22 1.77 -2.63
N LEU A 146 -13.66 2.71 -1.88
CA LEU A 146 -13.95 2.91 -0.47
C LEU A 146 -15.12 3.89 -0.32
N TRP A 147 -16.19 3.43 0.31
CA TRP A 147 -17.39 4.21 0.59
C TRP A 147 -17.58 4.36 2.10
N VAL A 148 -18.06 5.53 2.54
CA VAL A 148 -18.52 5.79 3.91
C VAL A 148 -19.93 6.34 3.81
N GLY A 149 -20.92 5.55 4.22
CA GLY A 149 -22.31 5.78 3.84
C GLY A 149 -22.43 5.89 2.32
N TYR A 150 -22.90 7.04 1.84
CA TYR A 150 -23.15 7.32 0.42
C TYR A 150 -22.05 8.14 -0.27
N ARG A 151 -20.89 8.31 0.37
CA ARG A 151 -19.77 9.07 -0.21
C ARG A 151 -18.63 8.16 -0.62
N LEU A 152 -18.20 8.32 -1.87
CA LEU A 152 -16.91 7.79 -2.34
C LEU A 152 -15.76 8.57 -1.70
N VAL A 153 -14.92 7.87 -0.96
CA VAL A 153 -13.76 8.44 -0.25
C VAL A 153 -12.47 8.23 -1.03
N GLY A 154 -12.30 7.04 -1.60
CA GLY A 154 -11.08 6.64 -2.32
C GLY A 154 -11.39 5.55 -3.33
N LYS A 155 -10.51 5.41 -4.33
CA LYS A 155 -10.65 4.39 -5.37
C LYS A 155 -9.30 3.90 -5.88
N CYS A 156 -9.26 2.63 -6.28
CA CYS A 156 -8.35 2.11 -7.29
C CYS A 156 -8.90 2.41 -8.69
#